data_AF-A0A1F7R820-F1
#
_entry.id   AF-A0A1F7R820-F1
#
_cell.length_a   1.000
_cell.length_b   1.000
_cell.length_c   1.000
_cell.angle_alpha   90.00
_cell.angle_beta   90.00
_cell.angle_gamma   90.00
#
_symmetry.space_group_name_H-M   'P 1'
#
loop_
_entity.id
_entity.type
_entity.pdbx_description
1 polymer ?
#
loop_
_entity_poly.entity_id
_entity_poly.type
_entity_poly.pdbx_seq_one_letter_code
_entity_poly.pdbx_strand_id
1 'polypeptide(L)' 'MVKVLNQKVEEGAVSLRNARHEAIKQAEQAEKDKSISRDERFKFEKQVDDLLNQHKNRLDELAKAKEQEVMTV' A
#
# COMPACT_ATOMS: atom_id res chain seq x y z
N MET A 1 1.29 -22.57 11.13
CA MET A 1 2.19 -21.51 10.63
C MET A 1 1.58 -20.70 9.50
N VAL A 2 0.94 -21.33 8.50
CA VAL A 2 0.23 -20.64 7.40
C VAL A 2 -0.82 -19.61 7.88
N LYS A 3 -1.61 -19.92 8.93
CA LYS A 3 -2.57 -18.97 9.52
C LYS A 3 -1.95 -17.64 9.97
N VAL A 4 -0.76 -17.69 10.58
CA VAL A 4 -0.05 -16.50 11.08
C VAL A 4 0.50 -15.68 9.91
N LEU A 5 0.94 -16.35 8.85
CA LEU A 5 1.37 -15.68 7.62
C LEU A 5 0.21 -14.92 6.98
N ASN A 6 -0.95 -15.57 6.80
CA ASN A 6 -2.13 -14.94 6.22
C ASN A 6 -2.60 -13.73 7.03
N GLN A 7 -2.59 -13.83 8.36
CA GLN A 7 -2.92 -12.71 9.23
C GLN A 7 -1.97 -11.52 9.03
N LYS A 8 -0.65 -11.77 8.93
CA LYS A 8 0.33 -10.71 8.65
C LYS A 8 0.16 -10.08 7.26
N VAL A 9 -0.21 -10.88 6.26
CA VAL A 9 -0.48 -10.38 4.91
C VAL A 9 -1.72 -9.49 4.92
N GLU A 10 -2.80 -9.88 5.61
CA GLU A 10 -4.00 -9.06 5.78
C GLU A 10 -3.69 -7.75 6.53
N GLU A 11 -2.95 -7.80 7.64
CA GLU A 11 -2.50 -6.62 8.37
C GLU A 11 -1.66 -5.67 7.49
N GLY A 12 -0.77 -6.23 6.67
CA GLY A 12 0.02 -5.47 5.68
C GLY A 12 -0.86 -4.80 4.63
N ALA A 13 -1.84 -5.53 4.07
CA ALA A 13 -2.78 -5.00 3.08
C ALA A 13 -3.66 -3.88 3.66
N VAL A 14 -4.14 -4.04 4.90
CA VAL A 14 -4.90 -3.01 5.62
C VAL A 14 -4.03 -1.77 5.86
N SER A 15 -2.78 -1.96 6.28
CA SER A 15 -1.84 -0.86 6.52
C SER A 15 -1.54 -0.07 5.24
N LEU A 16 -1.35 -0.76 4.10
CA LEU A 16 -1.17 -0.12 2.80
C LEU A 16 -2.40 0.72 2.42
N ARG A 17 -3.61 0.21 2.65
CA ARG A 17 -4.85 0.96 2.37
C ARG A 17 -5.00 2.19 3.27
N ASN A 18 -4.64 2.08 4.54
CA ASN A 18 -4.66 3.21 5.47
C ASN A 18 -3.64 4.28 5.06
N ALA A 19 -2.42 3.88 4.72
CA ALA A 19 -1.39 4.80 4.23
C ALA A 19 -1.82 5.54 2.95
N ARG A 20 -2.48 4.83 2.01
CA ARG A 20 -3.10 5.46 0.83
C ARG A 20 -4.08 6.56 1.23
N HIS A 21 -5.01 6.23 2.12
CA HIS A 21 -6.07 7.13 2.50
C HIS A 21 -5.52 8.39 3.18
N GLU A 22 -4.52 8.21 4.04
CA GLU A 22 -3.85 9.32 4.71
C GLU A 22 -3.07 10.20 3.73
N ALA A 23 -2.34 9.60 2.78
CA ALA A 23 -1.61 10.35 1.74
C ALA A 23 -2.55 11.17 0.85
N ILE A 24 -3.65 10.58 0.38
CA ILE A 24 -4.66 11.30 -0.43
C ILE A 24 -5.28 12.43 0.39
N LYS A 25 -5.65 12.18 1.65
CA LYS A 25 -6.21 13.22 2.53
C LYS A 25 -5.24 14.39 2.75
N GLN A 26 -3.95 14.10 2.89
CA GLN A 26 -2.92 15.14 3.00
C GLN A 26 -2.81 15.95 1.69
N ALA A 27 -2.87 15.29 0.53
CA ALA A 27 -2.86 15.98 -0.76
C ALA A 27 -4.11 16.86 -0.96
N GLU A 28 -5.29 16.38 -0.56
CA GLU A 28 -6.53 17.17 -0.57
C GLU A 28 -6.43 18.42 0.32
N GLN A 29 -5.84 18.27 1.50
CA GLN A 29 -5.63 19.38 2.42
C GLN A 29 -4.62 20.39 1.84
N ALA A 30 -3.51 19.91 1.27
CA ALA A 30 -2.52 20.75 0.62
C ALA A 30 -3.09 21.52 -0.59
N GLU A 31 -4.03 20.95 -1.34
CA GLU A 31 -4.75 21.65 -2.42
C GLU A 31 -5.62 22.78 -1.84
N LYS A 32 -6.36 22.51 -0.76
CA LYS A 32 -7.19 23.52 -0.07
C LYS A 32 -6.37 24.66 0.50
N ASP A 33 -5.19 24.34 1.04
CA ASP A 33 -4.24 25.30 1.59
C ASP A 33 -3.48 26.07 0.49
N LYS A 34 -3.75 25.76 -0.79
CA LYS A 34 -3.08 26.31 -1.98
C LYS A 34 -1.57 26.06 -2.01
N SER A 35 -1.11 25.06 -1.27
CA SER A 35 0.28 24.61 -1.24
C SER A 35 0.65 23.80 -2.48
N ILE A 36 -0.33 23.15 -3.09
CA ILE A 36 -0.20 22.42 -4.37
C ILE A 36 -1.35 22.78 -5.30
N SER A 37 -1.09 22.71 -6.61
CA SER A 37 -2.12 22.83 -7.64
C SER A 37 -2.94 21.54 -7.80
N ARG A 38 -4.10 21.65 -8.45
CA ARG A 38 -4.92 20.49 -8.83
C ARG A 38 -4.14 19.46 -9.66
N ASP A 39 -3.31 19.92 -10.60
CA ASP A 39 -2.52 19.03 -11.45
C ASP A 39 -1.45 18.28 -10.64
N GLU A 40 -0.83 18.94 -9.66
CA GLU A 40 0.11 18.30 -8.75
C GLU A 40 -0.56 17.27 -7.86
N ARG A 41 -1.77 17.57 -7.35
CA ARG A 41 -2.58 16.60 -6.62
C ARG A 41 -2.85 15.35 -7.47
N PHE A 42 -3.29 15.50 -8.72
CA PHE A 42 -3.54 14.35 -9.60
C PHE A 42 -2.27 13.53 -9.87
N LYS A 43 -1.11 14.19 -10.06
CA LYS A 43 0.16 13.49 -10.21
C LYS A 43 0.54 12.73 -8.94
N PHE A 44 0.34 13.34 -7.77
CA PHE A 44 0.62 12.74 -6.48
C PHE A 44 -0.28 11.52 -6.23
N GLU A 45 -1.59 11.63 -6.46
CA GLU A 45 -2.52 10.49 -6.35
C GLU A 45 -2.08 9.31 -7.22
N LYS A 46 -1.68 9.58 -8.48
CA LYS A 46 -1.17 8.55 -9.38
C LYS A 46 0.11 7.90 -8.86
N GLN A 47 1.06 8.68 -8.36
CA GLN A 47 2.31 8.16 -7.77
C GLN A 47 2.04 7.30 -6.55
N VAL A 48 1.11 7.71 -5.68
CA VAL A 48 0.68 6.93 -4.51
C VAL A 48 0.07 5.60 -4.95
N ASP A 49 -0.81 5.62 -5.96
CA ASP A 49 -1.42 4.39 -6.49
C ASP A 49 -0.38 3.43 -7.11
N ASP A 50 0.59 3.96 -7.87
CA ASP A 50 1.68 3.16 -8.45
C ASP A 50 2.56 2.52 -7.36
N LEU A 51 2.95 3.30 -6.34
CA LEU A 51 3.72 2.80 -5.19
C LEU A 51 2.96 1.71 -4.43
N LEU A 52 1.67 1.91 -4.20
CA LEU A 52 0.83 0.91 -3.50
C LEU A 52 0.71 -0.38 -4.29
N ASN A 53 0.54 -0.31 -5.60
CA ASN A 53 0.53 -1.48 -6.45
C ASN A 53 1.85 -2.24 -6.38
N GLN A 54 2.98 -1.52 -6.41
CA GLN A 54 4.30 -2.14 -6.26
C GLN A 54 4.47 -2.84 -4.90
N HIS A 55 4.05 -2.19 -3.81
CA HIS A 55 4.14 -2.77 -2.47
C HIS A 55 3.19 -3.96 -2.29
N LYS A 56 1.99 -3.90 -2.87
CA LYS A 56 1.03 -5.00 -2.84
C LYS A 56 1.59 -6.23 -3.58
N ASN A 57 2.12 -6.05 -4.78
CA ASN A 57 2.76 -7.13 -5.53
C ASN A 57 3.91 -7.76 -4.73
N ARG A 58 4.75 -6.93 -4.11
CA ARG A 58 5.85 -7.40 -3.27
C ARG A 58 5.36 -8.18 -2.04
N LEU A 59 4.25 -7.75 -1.44
CA LEU A 59 3.63 -8.46 -0.31
C LEU A 59 3.12 -9.84 -0.75
N ASP A 60 2.47 -9.93 -1.92
CA ASP A 60 1.98 -11.19 -2.48
C ASP A 60 3.13 -12.14 -2.85
N GLU A 61 4.23 -11.63 -3.41
CA GLU A 61 5.45 -12.40 -3.70
C GLU A 61 6.09 -12.95 -2.42
N LEU A 62 6.23 -12.12 -1.39
CA LEU A 62 6.77 -12.53 -0.09
C LEU A 62 5.88 -13.58 0.58
N ALA A 63 4.56 -13.41 0.51
CA ALA A 63 3.60 -14.37 1.03
C ALA A 63 3.78 -15.73 0.34
N LYS A 64 3.80 -15.77 -1.00
CA LYS A 64 3.99 -17.00 -1.77
C LYS A 64 5.32 -17.69 -1.48
N ALA A 65 6.41 -16.93 -1.43
CA ALA A 65 7.72 -17.49 -1.10
C ALA A 65 7.73 -18.11 0.30
N LYS A 66 7.11 -17.43 1.28
CA LYS A 66 7.05 -17.93 2.65
C LYS A 66 6.09 -19.10 2.84
N GLU A 67 4.99 -19.16 2.08
CA GLU A 67 4.11 -20.33 2.05
C GLU A 67 4.85 -21.56 1.51
N GLN A 68 5.61 -21.42 0.41
CA GLN A 68 6.41 -22.51 -0.15
C GLN A 68 7.48 -23.02 0.81
N GLU A 69 8.20 -22.13 1.50
CA GLU A 69 9.14 -22.53 2.54
C GLU A 69 8.47 -23.30 3.67
N VAL A 70 7.28 -22.86 4.12
CA VAL A 70 6.55 -23.50 5.22
C VAL A 70 5.93 -24.85 4.83
N MET A 71 5.61 -25.05 3.55
CA MET A 71 5.04 -26.31 3.03
C MET A 71 6.09 -27.38 2.69
N THR A 72 7.35 -26.98 2.50
CA THR A 72 8.44 -27.87 2.08
C THR A 72 9.22 -28.49 3.26
N VAL A 73 8.83 -28.16 4.51
CA VAL A 73 9.43 -28.71 5.75
C VAL A 73 8.58 -29.85 6.31
#